data_AF-A0A6J6GBR2-F1
#
_entry.id   AF-A0A6J6GBR2-F1
#
_cell.length_a   1.000
_cell.length_b   1.000
_cell.length_c   1.000
_cell.angle_alpha   90.00
_cell.angle_beta   90.00
_cell.angle_gamma   90.00
#
_symmetry.space_group_name_H-M   'P 1'
#
loop_
_entity.id
_entity.type
_entity.pdbx_description
1 polymer ?
#
loop_
_entity_poly.entity_id
_entity_poly.type
_entity_poly.pdbx_seq_one_letter_code
_entity_poly.pdbx_strand_id
1 'polypeptide(L)' 'MIAAAGLGIAFNAKPAVRAAADSAVSQPYLDSVLYLMGISREDVEEADR' A
#
# COMPACT_ATOMS: atom_id res chain seq x y z
N MET A 1 8.55 -10.04 8.45
CA MET A 1 7.27 -9.35 8.20
C MET A 1 7.26 -8.74 6.80
N ILE A 2 7.89 -7.60 6.53
CA ILE A 2 7.85 -6.96 5.18
C ILE A 2 8.59 -7.78 4.11
N ALA A 3 9.82 -8.23 4.40
CA ALA A 3 10.64 -9.01 3.47
C ALA A 3 10.17 -10.47 3.24
N ALA A 4 9.15 -10.91 3.98
CA ALA A 4 8.57 -12.24 3.82
C ALA A 4 7.26 -12.21 2.99
N ALA A 5 6.72 -11.02 2.72
CA ALA A 5 5.53 -10.85 1.91
C ALA A 5 5.86 -10.97 0.41
N GLY A 6 4.89 -11.40 -0.40
CA GLY A 6 5.03 -11.35 -1.87
C GLY A 6 5.03 -9.94 -2.44
N LEU A 7 4.49 -8.97 -1.69
CA LEU A 7 4.59 -7.53 -1.94
C LEU A 7 4.60 -6.79 -0.60
N GLY A 8 5.76 -6.29 -0.20
CA GLY A 8 5.96 -5.49 1.02
C GLY A 8 5.76 -4.00 0.77
N ILE A 9 4.78 -3.39 1.43
CA ILE A 9 4.47 -1.95 1.28
C ILE A 9 4.76 -1.20 2.58
N ALA A 10 5.63 -0.20 2.52
CA ALA A 10 5.97 0.68 3.63
C ALA A 10 5.05 1.91 3.67
N PHE A 11 4.08 1.92 4.58
CA PHE A 11 3.18 3.07 4.80
C PHE A 11 3.76 4.05 5.84
N ASN A 12 3.97 5.30 5.44
CA ASN A 12 4.50 6.39 6.28
C ASN A 12 5.71 5.97 7.13
N ALA A 13 6.56 5.12 6.57
CA ALA A 13 7.58 4.44 7.35
C ALA A 13 8.89 5.24 7.47
N LYS A 14 9.71 4.89 8.46
CA LYS A 14 11.07 5.45 8.62
C LYS A 14 11.98 4.98 7.46
N PRO A 15 13.09 5.70 7.16
CA PRO A 15 13.96 5.35 6.03
C PRO A 15 14.43 3.89 5.99
N ALA A 16 14.76 3.32 7.15
CA ALA A 16 15.20 1.92 7.25
C ALA A 16 14.13 0.92 6.78
N VAL A 17 12.85 1.19 7.03
CA VAL A 17 11.74 0.31 6.61
C VAL A 17 11.41 0.51 5.14
N ARG A 18 11.47 1.75 4.65
CA ARG A 18 11.30 2.06 3.22
C ARG A 18 12.35 1.36 2.36
N ALA A 19 13.60 1.33 2.81
CA ALA A 19 14.68 0.66 2.09
C ALA A 19 14.52 -0.88 2.00
N ALA A 20 13.70 -1.46 2.87
CA ALA A 20 13.45 -2.90 2.91
C ALA A 20 12.12 -3.32 2.26
N ALA A 21 11.36 -2.38 1.70
CA ALA A 21 10.04 -2.61 1.10
C ALA A 21 10.11 -2.50 -0.42
N ASP A 22 9.24 -3.22 -1.11
CA ASP A 22 9.12 -3.16 -2.58
C ASP A 22 8.50 -1.83 -3.04
N SER A 23 7.59 -1.29 -2.24
CA SER A 23 6.92 -0.01 -2.48
C SER A 23 6.71 0.77 -1.18
N ALA A 24 6.52 2.09 -1.29
CA ALA A 24 6.27 2.96 -0.15
C ALA A 24 5.19 4.01 -0.45
N VAL A 25 4.28 4.21 0.50
CA VAL A 25 3.22 5.22 0.45
C VAL A 25 3.50 6.24 1.55
N SER A 26 3.53 7.52 1.18
CA SER A 26 3.81 8.63 2.12
C SER A 26 2.66 9.64 2.22
N GLN A 27 1.56 9.41 1.50
CA GLN A 27 0.31 10.14 1.74
C GLN A 27 -0.35 9.63 3.04
N PRO A 28 -1.11 10.47 3.75
CA PRO A 28 -1.75 10.10 5.02
C PRO A 28 -3.01 9.25 4.84
N TYR A 29 -3.11 8.46 3.76
CA TYR A 29 -4.29 7.66 3.43
C TYR A 29 -3.89 6.22 3.09
N LEU A 30 -4.42 5.26 3.85
CA LEU A 30 -4.08 3.84 3.71
C LEU A 30 -4.77 3.18 2.52
N ASP A 31 -5.93 3.69 2.10
CA ASP A 31 -6.66 3.31 0.88
C ASP A 31 -5.81 3.44 -0.39
N SER A 32 -4.78 4.29 -0.38
CA SER A 32 -3.84 4.45 -1.49
C SER A 32 -3.07 3.15 -1.80
N VAL A 33 -3.03 2.20 -0.86
CA VAL A 33 -2.48 0.85 -1.07
C VAL A 33 -3.33 0.04 -2.05
N LEU A 34 -4.64 0.29 -2.13
CA LEU A 34 -5.55 -0.44 -3.03
C LEU A 34 -5.15 -0.23 -4.50
N TYR A 35 -4.73 0.98 -4.86
CA TYR A 35 -4.22 1.26 -6.21
C TYR A 35 -2.95 0.48 -6.53
N LEU A 36 -2.09 0.21 -5.53
CA LEU A 36 -0.89 -0.61 -5.72
C LEU A 36 -1.23 -2.09 -5.96
N MET A 37 -2.43 -2.52 -5.57
CA MET A 37 -2.97 -3.85 -5.85
C MET A 37 -3.84 -3.88 -7.12
N GLY A 38 -3.92 -2.77 -7.86
CA GLY A 38 -4.72 -2.67 -9.09
C GLY A 38 -6.21 -2.45 -8.85
N ILE A 39 -6.62 -2.13 -7.62
CA ILE A 39 -8.02 -1.85 -7.27
C ILE A 39 -8.25 -0.33 -7.39
N SER A 40 -9.20 0.05 -8.24
CA SER A 40 -9.57 1.44 -8.45
C SER A 40 -10.58 1.93 -7.39
N ARG A 41 -10.80 3.24 -7.32
CA ARG A 41 -11.82 3.81 -6.43
C ARG A 41 -13.23 3.40 -6.82
N GLU A 42 -13.47 3.23 -8.12
CA GLU A 42 -14.75 2.78 -8.67
C GLU A 42 -15.06 1.36 -8.23
N ASP A 43 -14.06 0.46 -8.25
CA ASP A 43 -14.22 -0.92 -7.77
C ASP A 43 -14.59 -0.97 -6.27
N VAL A 44 -14.02 -0.07 -5.47
CA VAL A 44 -14.34 0.05 -4.03
C VAL A 44 -15.76 0.56 -3.83
N GLU A 45 -16.14 1.62 -4.55
CA GLU A 45 -17.49 2.21 -4.46
C GLU A 45 -18.59 1.26 -4.96
N GLU A 46 -18.29 0.41 -5.95
CA GLU A 46 -19.21 -0.64 -6.42
C GLU A 46 -19.39 -1.74 -5.37
N ALA A 47 -18.32 -2.14 -4.67
CA ALA A 47 -18.37 -3.17 -3.63
C ALA A 47 -19.10 -2.74 -2.35
N ASP A 48 -19.11 -1.44 -2.05
CA ASP A 48 -19.78 -0.86 -0.87
C ASP A 48 -21.30 -0.63 -1.07
N ARG A 49 -21.81 -0.77 -2.31
CA ARG A 49 -23.23 -0.61 -2.65
C ARG A 49 -24.06 -1.82 -2.24
#